data_AF-A0A0B7AWV8-F1
#
_entry.id   AF-A0A0B7AWV8-F1
#
_cell.length_a   1.000
_cell.length_b   1.000
_cell.length_c   1.000
_cell.angle_alpha   90.00
_cell.angle_beta   90.00
_cell.angle_gamma   90.00
#
_symmetry.space_group_name_H-M   'P 1'
#
loop_
_entity.id
_entity.type
_entity.pdbx_description
1 polymer ?
#
loop_
_entity_poly.entity_id
_entity_poly.type
_entity_poly.pdbx_seq_one_letter_code
_entity_poly.pdbx_strand_id
1 'polypeptide(L)'
;MKSFGTDVDNWENVAQDRSAWRTLLQHGSYACEAGRTAQMEQKRQNRKAVKLPTSATILCPHCTRTSLWNSVKYFLLLSIKLIDRFP
;
A
#
# COMPACT_ATOMS: atom_id res chain seq x y z
N MET A 1 -20.31 -0.15 2.43
CA MET A 1 -21.10 0.38 3.56
C MET A 1 -20.35 0.31 4.89
N LYS A 2 -19.89 -0.87 5.37
CA LYS A 2 -19.17 -0.98 6.67
C LYS A 2 -18.03 0.04 6.87
N SER A 3 -17.26 0.32 5.82
CA SER A 3 -16.15 1.30 5.84
C SER A 3 -16.59 2.77 5.99
N PHE A 4 -17.88 3.07 5.81
CA PHE A 4 -18.46 4.41 5.93
C PHE A 4 -19.03 4.68 7.32
N GLY A 5 -18.90 3.74 8.27
CA GLY A 5 -19.47 3.87 9.60
C GLY A 5 -21.00 3.76 9.64
N THR A 6 -21.65 3.44 8.52
CA THR A 6 -23.07 3.08 8.47
C THR A 6 -23.27 1.69 9.08
N ASP A 7 -24.19 1.58 10.04
CA ASP A 7 -24.73 0.29 10.45
C ASP A 7 -25.43 -0.38 9.26
N VAL A 8 -25.01 -1.59 8.93
CA VAL A 8 -25.51 -2.35 7.78
C VAL A 8 -26.87 -2.98 8.07
N ASP A 9 -27.22 -3.17 9.35
CA ASP A 9 -28.48 -3.78 9.73
C ASP A 9 -29.60 -2.73 9.92
N ASN A 10 -29.21 -1.46 10.14
CA ASN A 10 -30.14 -0.35 10.41
C ASN A 10 -30.11 0.76 9.34
N TRP A 11 -29.42 0.55 8.21
CA TRP A 11 -29.27 1.59 7.16
C TRP A 11 -30.60 2.09 6.61
N GLU A 12 -31.61 1.22 6.54
CA GLU A 12 -32.91 1.51 5.93
C GLU A 12 -33.72 2.50 6.78
N ASN A 13 -33.62 2.41 8.10
CA ASN A 13 -34.20 3.38 9.03
C ASN A 13 -33.52 4.74 8.93
N VAL A 14 -32.19 4.77 8.78
CA VAL A 14 -31.44 6.02 8.58
C VAL A 14 -31.75 6.63 7.20
N ALA A 15 -32.02 5.82 6.19
CA ALA A 15 -32.37 6.27 4.84
C ALA A 15 -33.76 6.93 4.75
N GLN A 16 -34.66 6.69 5.72
CA GLN A 16 -35.95 7.38 5.81
C GLN A 16 -35.74 8.89 6.02
N ASP A 17 -34.77 9.28 6.85
CA ASP A 17 -34.31 10.67 6.92
C ASP A 17 -33.21 10.90 5.87
N ARG A 18 -33.66 11.31 4.69
CA ARG A 18 -32.77 11.58 3.55
C ARG A 18 -31.70 12.63 3.86
N SER A 19 -31.95 13.57 4.77
CA SER A 19 -30.98 14.61 5.10
C SER A 19 -29.86 14.04 5.99
N ALA A 20 -30.23 13.31 7.05
CA ALA A 20 -29.29 12.61 7.91
C ALA A 20 -28.47 11.59 7.13
N TRP A 21 -29.11 10.84 6.22
CA TRP A 21 -28.45 9.87 5.36
C TRP A 21 -27.35 10.49 4.49
N ARG A 22 -27.60 11.64 3.87
CA ARG A 22 -26.62 12.33 3.02
C ARG A 22 -25.43 12.83 3.83
N THR A 23 -25.70 13.46 4.97
CA THR A 23 -24.65 13.95 5.89
C THR A 23 -23.77 12.79 6.36
N LEU A 24 -24.39 11.69 6.77
CA LEU A 24 -23.67 10.51 7.25
C LEU A 24 -22.82 9.87 6.13
N LEU A 25 -23.35 9.77 4.91
CA LEU A 25 -22.57 9.31 3.75
C LEU A 25 -21.39 10.22 3.43
N GLN A 26 -21.58 11.54 3.51
CA GLN A 26 -20.51 12.51 3.26
C GLN A 26 -19.39 12.41 4.30
N HIS A 27 -19.75 12.28 5.58
CA HIS A 27 -18.76 12.08 6.64
C HIS A 27 -18.04 10.74 6.50
N GLY A 28 -18.79 9.67 6.24
CA GLY A 28 -18.23 8.34 6.04
C GLY A 28 -17.28 8.29 4.84
N SER A 29 -17.60 8.98 3.75
CA SER A 29 -16.76 9.03 2.55
C SER A 29 -15.47 9.79 2.82
N TYR A 30 -15.56 10.95 3.49
CA TYR A 30 -14.40 11.74 3.88
C TYR A 30 -13.47 10.95 4.80
N ALA A 31 -14.01 10.29 5.83
CA ALA A 31 -13.23 9.48 6.76
C ALA A 31 -12.55 8.29 6.06
N CYS A 32 -13.26 7.60 5.17
CA CYS A 32 -12.72 6.49 4.39
C CYS A 32 -11.56 6.95 3.49
N GLU A 33 -11.72 8.06 2.77
CA GLU A 33 -10.69 8.62 1.89
C GLU A 33 -9.48 9.14 2.68
N ALA A 34 -9.71 9.79 3.82
CA ALA A 34 -8.65 10.22 4.73
C ALA A 34 -7.84 9.02 5.23
N GLY A 35 -8.51 7.95 5.66
CA GLY A 35 -7.85 6.70 6.09
C GLY A 35 -7.05 6.05 4.97
N ARG A 36 -7.60 5.98 3.75
CA ARG A 36 -6.91 5.44 2.56
C ARG A 36 -5.65 6.25 2.24
N THR A 37 -5.74 7.57 2.31
CA THR A 37 -4.62 8.49 2.08
C THR A 37 -3.54 8.31 3.14
N ALA A 38 -3.91 8.28 4.42
CA ALA A 38 -2.99 8.07 5.53
C ALA A 38 -2.25 6.72 5.41
N GLN A 39 -2.97 5.65 5.07
CA GLN A 39 -2.36 4.32 4.87
C GLN A 39 -1.35 4.33 3.72
N MET A 40 -1.67 4.99 2.61
CA MET A 40 -0.78 5.08 1.45
C MET A 40 0.47 5.92 1.75
N GLU A 41 0.33 7.02 2.49
CA GLU A 41 1.48 7.82 2.93
C GLU A 41 2.34 7.05 3.93
N GLN A 42 1.75 6.31 4.87
CA GLN A 42 2.51 5.43 5.77
C GLN A 42 3.30 4.38 4.97
N LYS A 43 2.68 3.73 3.98
CA LYS A 43 3.37 2.78 3.10
C LYS A 43 4.52 3.45 2.35
N ARG A 44 4.35 4.69 1.90
CA ARG A 44 5.41 5.47 1.24
C ARG A 44 6.55 5.81 2.18
N GLN A 45 6.25 6.25 3.41
CA GLN A 45 7.26 6.52 4.44
C GLN A 45 8.04 5.26 4.79
N ASN A 46 7.36 4.12 4.95
CA ASN A 46 8.01 2.83 5.19
C ASN A 46 8.99 2.48 4.06
N ARG A 47 8.60 2.67 2.78
CA ARG A 47 9.51 2.45 1.64
C ARG A 47 10.73 3.37 1.66
N LYS A 48 10.58 4.63 2.09
CA LYS A 48 11.71 5.56 2.24
C LYS A 48 12.62 5.21 3.42
N ALA A 49 12.05 4.65 4.49
CA ALA A 49 12.80 4.25 5.68
C ALA A 49 13.62 2.98 5.46
N VAL A 50 13.25 2.13 4.49
CA VAL A 50 14.05 0.96 4.09
C VAL A 50 15.37 1.44 3.52
N LYS A 51 16.45 1.26 4.30
CA LYS A 51 17.82 1.44 3.82
C LYS A 51 18.17 0.27 2.90
N LEU A 52 18.25 0.51 1.60
CA LEU A 52 18.82 -0.47 0.69
C LEU A 52 20.34 -0.56 0.93
N PRO A 53 20.94 -1.75 0.90
CA PRO A 53 22.39 -1.89 0.82
C PRO A 53 22.91 -1.07 -0.36
N THR A 54 23.90 -0.20 -0.16
CA THR A 54 24.42 0.69 -1.23
C THR A 54 25.09 -0.10 -2.36
N SER A 55 25.65 -1.27 -2.04
CA SER A 55 26.23 -2.20 -3.00
C SER A 55 25.93 -3.64 -2.56
N ALA A 56 25.69 -4.51 -3.55
CA ALA A 56 25.65 -5.95 -3.34
C ALA A 56 26.79 -6.56 -4.15
N THR A 57 27.74 -7.20 -3.46
CA THR A 57 28.80 -7.95 -4.13
C THR A 57 28.25 -9.32 -4.51
N ILE A 58 27.93 -9.50 -5.79
CA ILE A 58 27.48 -10.79 -6.32
C ILE A 58 28.71 -11.50 -6.88
N LEU A 59 28.95 -12.72 -6.37
CA LEU A 59 29.98 -13.61 -6.91
C LEU A 59 29.42 -14.37 -8.11
N CYS A 60 30.15 -14.34 -9.22
CA CYS A 60 29.87 -15.16 -10.40
C CYS A 60 30.22 -16.62 -10.07
N PRO A 61 29.27 -17.57 -10.13
CA PRO A 61 29.56 -18.98 -9.82
C PRO A 61 30.48 -19.65 -10.86
N HIS A 62 30.68 -19.04 -12.03
CA HIS A 62 31.52 -19.56 -13.11
C HIS A 62 32.87 -18.85 -13.23
N CYS A 63 33.10 -17.77 -12.50
CA CYS A 63 34.26 -16.92 -12.68
C CYS A 63 34.62 -16.18 -11.39
N THR A 64 35.91 -16.10 -11.03
CA THR A 64 36.40 -15.38 -9.83
C THR A 64 36.25 -13.86 -9.91
N ARG A 65 35.57 -13.33 -10.93
CA ARG A 65 35.28 -11.91 -11.06
C ARG A 65 34.13 -11.51 -10.12
N THR A 66 34.45 -10.63 -9.18
CA THR A 66 33.47 -9.84 -8.43
C THR A 66 32.95 -8.72 -9.33
N SER A 67 31.65 -8.71 -9.61
CA SER A 67 31.01 -7.57 -10.28
C SER A 67 30.27 -6.74 -9.23
N LEU A 68 30.68 -5.47 -9.08
CA LEU A 68 29.98 -4.51 -8.23
C LEU A 68 28.74 -4.01 -8.99
N TRP A 69 27.60 -4.65 -8.76
CA TRP A 69 26.34 -4.15 -9.28
C TRP A 69 25.80 -3.09 -8.32
N ASN A 70 25.48 -1.90 -8.86
CA ASN A 70 24.76 -0.87 -8.12
C ASN A 70 23.41 -1.45 -7.69
N SER A 71 23.21 -1.52 -6.38
CA SER A 71 22.12 -2.24 -5.70
C SER A 71 20.71 -1.91 -6.22
N VAL A 72 20.51 -0.68 -6.72
CA VAL A 72 19.24 -0.20 -7.30
C VAL A 72 18.73 -1.10 -8.43
N LYS A 73 19.63 -1.61 -9.30
CA LYS A 73 19.22 -2.48 -10.42
C LYS A 73 18.83 -3.88 -9.96
N TYR A 74 19.49 -4.42 -8.94
CA TYR A 74 19.19 -5.76 -8.42
C TYR A 74 17.88 -5.81 -7.65
N PHE A 75 17.58 -4.79 -6.84
CA PHE A 75 16.31 -4.72 -6.10
C PHE A 75 15.08 -4.53 -7.01
N LEU A 76 15.20 -3.77 -8.10
CA LEU A 76 14.14 -3.69 -9.11
C LEU A 76 13.85 -5.05 -9.73
N LEU A 77 14.88 -5.81 -10.10
CA LEU A 77 14.72 -7.15 -10.67
C LEU A 77 14.18 -8.17 -9.66
N LEU A 78 14.59 -8.09 -8.39
CA LEU A 78 14.09 -8.99 -7.35
C LEU A 78 12.64 -8.67 -6.96
N SER A 79 12.27 -7.38 -6.95
CA SER A 79 10.89 -6.95 -6.66
C SER A 79 9.93 -7.37 -7.78
N ILE A 80 10.34 -7.28 -9.05
CA ILE A 80 9.56 -7.78 -10.19
C ILE A 80 9.35 -9.30 -10.07
N LYS A 81 10.41 -10.07 -9.79
CA LYS A 81 10.32 -11.53 -9.60
C LYS A 81 9.51 -11.97 -8.37
N LEU A 82 9.37 -11.13 -7.35
CA LEU A 82 8.55 -11.42 -6.16
C LEU A 82 7.07 -11.09 -6.37
N ILE A 83 6.74 -10.17 -7.28
CA ILE A 83 5.35 -9.86 -7.66
C ILE A 83 4.78 -10.99 -8.54
N ASP A 84 5.59 -11.58 -9.42
CA ASP A 84 5.17 -12.69 -10.31
C ASP A 84 5.10 -14.07 -9.61
N ARG A 85 5.30 -14.13 -8.28
CA ARG A 85 5.30 -15.38 -7.48
C ARG A 85 4.14 -15.49 -6.49
N PHE A 86 3.13 -14.66 -6.61
CA PHE A 86 1.84 -14.87 -5.96
C PHE A 86 0.85 -15.34 -7.02
N PRO A 87 0.22 -16.53 -6.89
CA PRO A 87 -0.96 -16.86 -7.68
C PRO A 87 -2.13 -15.95 -7.35
#